data_AF-A0A0G0AN81-F1
#
_entry.id   AF-A0A0G0AN81-F1
#
_cell.length_a   1.000
_cell.length_b   1.000
_cell.length_c   1.000
_cell.angle_alpha   90.00
_cell.angle_beta   90.00
_cell.angle_gamma   90.00
#
_symmetry.space_group_name_H-M   'P 1'
#
loop_
_entity.id
_entity.type
_entity.pdbx_description
1 polymer ?
#
loop_
_entity_poly.entity_id
_entity_poly.type
_entity_poly.pdbx_seq_one_letter_code
_entity_poly.pdbx_strand_id
1 'polypeptide(L)' 'MHSGPIKMNIIIPKTEEEKILKVRLLLSELERPMITYIKNDQFHIYTDFDKESTCKNFLRELDKSGIEIKVQS' A
#
# COMPACT_ATOMS: atom_id res chain seq x y z
N MET A 1 23.50 -9.02 6.89
CA MET A 1 22.95 -7.81 6.24
C MET A 1 21.56 -7.58 6.80
N HIS A 2 21.34 -6.52 7.59
CA HIS A 2 20.00 -6.15 8.06
C HIS A 2 19.50 -5.03 7.14
N SER A 3 18.68 -5.40 6.16
CA SER A 3 17.91 -4.42 5.40
C SER A 3 16.84 -3.87 6.35
N GLY A 4 16.82 -2.56 6.56
CA GLY A 4 15.77 -1.91 7.35
C GLY A 4 14.37 -2.10 6.74
N PRO A 5 13.32 -1.68 7.44
CA PRO A 5 11.95 -1.81 6.93
C PRO A 5 11.79 -1.06 5.60
N ILE A 6 11.07 -1.69 4.67
CA ILE A 6 10.73 -1.10 3.37
C ILE A 6 9.51 -0.22 3.59
N LYS A 7 9.72 1.09 3.47
CA LYS A 7 8.65 2.08 3.60
C LYS A 7 7.93 2.24 2.26
N MET A 8 6.60 2.32 2.31
CA MET A 8 5.78 2.48 1.11
C MET A 8 4.71 3.53 1.33
N ASN A 9 4.57 4.43 0.36
CA ASN A 9 3.46 5.37 0.24
C ASN A 9 2.62 5.01 -0.99
N ILE A 10 1.38 4.59 -0.74
CA ILE A 10 0.39 4.24 -1.75
C ILE A 10 -0.47 5.47 -2.00
N ILE A 11 -0.53 5.92 -3.26
CA ILE A 11 -1.31 7.09 -3.66
C ILE A 11 -2.48 6.62 -4.54
N ILE A 12 -3.71 6.91 -4.10
CA ILE A 12 -4.95 6.57 -4.82
C ILE A 12 -5.77 7.85 -5.03
N PRO A 13 -6.15 8.20 -6.27
CA PRO A 13 -7.07 9.30 -6.52
C PRO A 13 -8.41 9.10 -5.80
N LYS A 14 -9.01 10.17 -5.29
CA LYS A 14 -10.30 10.11 -4.59
C LYS A 14 -11.45 9.60 -5.46
N THR A 15 -11.32 9.72 -6.78
CA THR A 15 -12.25 9.15 -7.77
C THR A 15 -12.24 7.62 -7.82
N GLU A 16 -11.26 6.97 -7.19
CA GLU A 16 -11.08 5.51 -7.15
C GLU A 16 -11.16 5.00 -5.70
N GLU A 17 -12.11 5.53 -4.93
CA GLU A 17 -12.25 5.28 -3.49
C GLU A 17 -12.40 3.78 -3.16
N GLU A 18 -13.01 3.01 -4.06
CA GLU A 18 -13.14 1.55 -3.95
C GLU A 18 -11.80 0.82 -3.84
N LYS A 19 -10.73 1.39 -4.44
CA LYS A 19 -9.38 0.79 -4.39
C LYS A 19 -8.77 0.89 -3.00
N ILE A 20 -9.15 1.87 -2.19
CA ILE A 20 -8.63 2.06 -0.83
C ILE A 20 -9.09 0.94 0.09
N LEU A 21 -10.35 0.56 0.01
CA LEU A 21 -10.89 -0.55 0.80
C LEU A 21 -10.10 -1.83 0.52
N LYS A 22 -9.77 -2.07 -0.74
CA LYS A 22 -8.99 -3.23 -1.17
C LYS A 22 -7.55 -3.18 -0.66
N VAL A 23 -6.88 -2.04 -0.76
CA VAL A 23 -5.53 -1.84 -0.19
C VAL A 23 -5.54 -2.07 1.32
N ARG A 24 -6.50 -1.48 2.04
CA ARG A 24 -6.61 -1.62 3.49
C ARG A 24 -6.89 -3.05 3.91
N LEU A 25 -7.74 -3.77 3.17
CA LEU A 25 -8.01 -5.18 3.43
C LEU A 25 -6.73 -6.02 3.31
N LEU A 26 -5.98 -5.87 2.21
CA LEU A 26 -4.73 -6.59 2.01
C LEU A 26 -3.69 -6.26 3.09
N LEU A 27 -3.55 -4.99 3.48
CA LEU A 27 -2.66 -4.60 4.57
C LEU A 27 -3.11 -5.17 5.92
N SER A 28 -4.42 -5.21 6.17
CA SER A 28 -4.99 -5.80 7.38
C SER A 28 -4.77 -7.31 7.45
N GLU A 29 -4.93 -8.03 6.34
CA GLU A 29 -4.65 -9.48 6.23
C GLU A 29 -3.17 -9.80 6.49
N LEU A 30 -2.29 -8.85 6.16
CA LEU A 30 -0.85 -8.94 6.44
C LEU A 30 -0.47 -8.42 7.84
N GLU A 31 -1.45 -8.03 8.66
CA GLU A 31 -1.28 -7.42 9.98
C GLU A 31 -0.34 -6.20 9.96
N ARG A 32 -0.39 -5.43 8.85
CA ARG A 32 0.49 -4.28 8.67
C ARG A 32 -0.09 -3.04 9.34
N PRO A 33 0.72 -2.28 10.11
CA PRO A 33 0.32 -0.95 10.52
C PRO A 33 0.17 -0.07 9.28
N MET A 34 -0.89 0.75 9.27
CA MET A 34 -1.13 1.69 8.20
C MET A 34 -1.59 3.04 8.72
N ILE A 35 -1.15 4.12 8.08
CA ILE A 35 -1.62 5.47 8.33
C ILE A 35 -2.23 5.97 7.03
N THR A 36 -3.50 6.36 7.04
CA THR A 36 -4.16 6.98 5.89
C THR A 36 -4.49 8.44 6.13
N TYR A 37 -4.22 9.30 5.16
CA TYR A 37 -4.73 10.66 5.14
C TYR A 37 -5.09 11.08 3.70
N ILE A 38 -5.82 12.18 3.57
CA ILE A 38 -6.24 12.74 2.28
C ILE A 38 -5.49 14.06 2.05
N LYS A 39 -4.90 14.24 0.87
CA LYS A 39 -4.25 15.48 0.43
C LYS A 39 -4.43 15.63 -1.09
N ASN A 40 -4.74 16.83 -1.56
CA ASN A 40 -4.88 17.13 -3.00
C ASN A 40 -5.78 16.14 -3.76
N ASP A 41 -6.96 15.81 -3.20
CA ASP A 41 -7.89 14.80 -3.76
C ASP A 41 -7.28 13.41 -3.99
N GLN A 42 -6.26 13.07 -3.20
CA GLN A 42 -5.60 11.77 -3.20
C GLN A 42 -5.59 11.20 -1.78
N PHE A 43 -5.84 9.91 -1.68
CA PHE A 43 -5.58 9.13 -0.49
C PHE A 43 -4.12 8.70 -0.49
N HIS A 44 -3.47 8.93 0.64
CA HIS A 44 -2.12 8.49 0.92
C HIS A 44 -2.16 7.43 2.02
N ILE A 45 -1.68 6.22 1.72
CA ILE A 45 -1.61 5.12 2.68
C ILE A 45 -0.14 4.77 2.88
N TYR A 46 0.36 5.06 4.08
CA TYR A 46 1.72 4.72 4.49
C TYR A 46 1.72 3.41 5.25
N THR A 47 2.68 2.56 4.93
CA THR A 47 2.91 1.29 5.60
C THR A 47 4.37 0.86 5.48
N ASP A 48 4.81 -0.01 6.38
CA ASP A 48 6.15 -0.54 6.42
C ASP A 48 6.14 -2.06 6.29
N PHE A 49 7.05 -2.61 5.47
CA PHE A 49 7.25 -4.05 5.32
C PHE A 49 8.57 -4.47 5.96
N ASP A 50 8.52 -5.52 6.78
CA ASP A 50 9.68 -6.13 7.43
C ASP A 50 10.53 -6.97 6.47
N LYS A 51 9.90 -7.49 5.40
CA LYS A 51 10.52 -8.37 4.42
C LYS A 51 10.17 -7.94 3.00
N GLU A 52 11.17 -7.99 2.14
CA GLU A 52 11.02 -7.74 0.70
C GLU A 52 10.04 -8.71 0.04
N SER A 53 10.03 -9.99 0.45
CA SER A 53 9.09 -10.98 -0.06
C SER A 53 7.63 -10.62 0.27
N THR A 54 7.35 -10.12 1.47
CA THR A 54 6.01 -9.67 1.86
C THR A 54 5.57 -8.47 1.03
N CYS A 55 6.47 -7.50 0.83
CA CYS A 55 6.22 -6.34 -0.03
C CYS A 55 5.93 -6.76 -1.48
N LYS A 56 6.72 -7.67 -2.05
CA LYS A 56 6.51 -8.21 -3.40
C LYS A 56 5.18 -8.95 -3.53
N ASN A 57 4.80 -9.75 -2.53
CA ASN A 57 3.50 -10.44 -2.51
C ASN A 57 2.35 -9.44 -2.47
N PHE A 58 2.45 -8.42 -1.62
CA PHE A 58 1.46 -7.35 -1.54
C PHE A 58 1.28 -6.63 -2.90
N LEU A 59 2.37 -6.22 -3.54
CA LEU A 59 2.33 -5.59 -4.87
C LEU A 59 1.70 -6.51 -5.92
N ARG A 60 1.97 -7.82 -5.86
CA ARG A 60 1.37 -8.80 -6.77
C ARG A 60 -0.14 -8.95 -6.58
N GLU A 61 -0.62 -8.93 -5.33
CA GLU A 61 -2.07 -9.00 -5.07
C GLU A 61 -2.80 -7.73 -5.52
N LEU A 62 -2.13 -6.57 -5.49
CA LEU A 62 -2.65 -5.31 -6.00
C LEU A 62 -2.73 -5.29 -7.52
N ASP A 63 -1.71 -5.82 -8.18
CA ASP A 63 -1.68 -5.99 -9.64
C ASP A 63 -2.81 -6.92 -10.13
N LYS A 64 -2.97 -8.09 -9.49
CA LYS A 64 -4.13 -8.99 -9.72
C LYS A 64 -5.47 -8.31 -9.50
N SER A 65 -5.48 -7.29 -8.66
CA SER A 65 -6.65 -6.54 -8.27
C SER A 65 -6.98 -5.39 -9.21
N GLY A 66 -6.15 -5.14 -10.24
CA GLY A 66 -6.29 -4.02 -11.18
C GLY A 66 -5.93 -2.67 -10.56
N ILE A 67 -5.20 -2.67 -9.44
CA ILE A 67 -4.79 -1.44 -8.73
C ILE A 67 -3.35 -1.14 -9.12
N GLU A 68 -3.16 -0.31 -10.14
CA GLU A 68 -1.86 0.31 -10.40
C GLU A 68 -1.59 1.36 -9.32
N ILE A 69 -0.49 1.20 -8.60
CA ILE A 69 -0.10 2.11 -7.53
C ILE A 69 1.23 2.74 -7.87
N LYS A 70 1.29 4.06 -7.73
CA LYS A 70 2.56 4.78 -7.73
C LYS A 70 3.21 4.61 -6.37
N VAL A 71 4.18 3.70 -6.28
CA VAL A 71 5.06 3.57 -5.12
C VAL A 71 6.13 4.66 -5.22
N GLN A 72 6.15 5.60 -4.26
CA GLN A 72 7.30 6.48 -4.06
C GLN A 72 8.21 5.84 -3.00
N SER A 73 9.41 5.43 -3.42
CA SER A 73 10.48 4.88 -2.57
C SER A 73 11.43 5.98 -2.14
#